data_AF-A0A9Q4GDF7-F1
#
_entry.id   AF-A0A9Q4GDF7-F1
#
_cell.length_a   1.000
_cell.length_b   1.000
_cell.length_c   1.000
_cell.angle_alpha   90.00
_cell.angle_beta   90.00
_cell.angle_gamma   90.00
#
_symmetry.space_group_name_H-M   'P 1'
#
loop_
_entity.id
_entity.type
_entity.pdbx_description
1 polymer ?
#
loop_
_entity_poly.entity_id
_entity_poly.type
_entity_poly.pdbx_seq_one_letter_code
_entity_poly.pdbx_strand_id
1 'polypeptide(L)'
;MKKTSCAGEHVTKKLIYWWLLIIISILPGRAMFSQQINVNRIELMPDIPAPYEMRNWKQVALGYDSLVFNLNAQGDYLPLIFINNNTVNYPGHPSFGLHTVVGTPYPNNGEAINVLPAVVGASLAGIDKSSQNGYNWVLMCEEYFNRRPQENVYLNSPNSSSGDDWWYETMPNIFFYQLYSMYPNTGDFKNQFTTVADRWLQAVQAMGGSQTPWHIPNMNYRAFSLSTMKPNPQGVIEPEAA
;
A
#
# COMPACT_ATOMS: atom_id res chain seq x y z
N MET A 1 0.98 83.43 8.99
CA MET A 1 2.02 82.58 8.37
C MET A 1 1.64 81.12 8.63
N LYS A 2 1.61 80.31 7.58
CA LYS A 2 0.93 79.01 7.43
C LYS A 2 1.32 77.95 8.48
N LYS A 3 0.32 77.29 9.09
CA LYS A 3 0.43 75.90 9.58
C LYS A 3 -0.41 75.02 8.66
N THR A 4 0.22 74.46 7.63
CA THR A 4 -0.37 73.53 6.68
C THR A 4 -0.19 72.09 7.15
N SER A 5 -1.32 71.41 7.36
CA SER A 5 -1.63 70.01 7.05
C SER A 5 -0.46 69.01 6.92
N CYS A 6 -0.24 68.19 7.97
CA CYS A 6 0.60 66.98 7.91
C CYS A 6 -0.20 65.67 8.14
N ALA A 7 -1.53 65.72 8.28
CA ALA A 7 -2.34 64.54 8.61
C ALA A 7 -2.87 63.77 7.36
N GLY A 8 -2.92 64.41 6.19
CA GLY A 8 -3.51 63.82 4.98
C GLY A 8 -2.65 62.80 4.24
N GLU A 9 -1.33 62.85 4.41
CA GLU A 9 -0.38 62.06 3.61
C GLU A 9 -0.16 60.62 4.13
N HIS A 10 -0.35 60.40 5.44
CA HIS A 10 -0.21 59.06 6.05
C HIS A 10 -1.45 58.17 5.86
N VAL A 11 -2.65 58.77 5.83
CA VAL A 11 -3.91 58.04 5.64
C VAL A 11 -4.09 57.60 4.19
N THR A 12 -3.69 58.44 3.24
CA THR A 12 -3.71 58.12 1.80
C THR A 12 -2.72 57.01 1.46
N LYS A 13 -1.49 57.03 2.00
CA LYS A 13 -0.51 55.94 1.80
C LYS A 13 -1.04 54.60 2.36
N LYS A 14 -1.63 54.58 3.57
CA LYS A 14 -2.22 53.36 4.14
C LYS A 14 -3.40 52.80 3.33
N LEU A 15 -4.28 53.66 2.80
CA LEU A 15 -5.34 53.22 1.90
C LEU A 15 -4.77 52.62 0.60
N ILE A 16 -3.75 53.25 0.01
CA ILE A 16 -3.11 52.77 -1.22
C ILE A 16 -2.46 51.38 -1.01
N TYR A 17 -1.80 51.15 0.12
CA TYR A 17 -1.26 49.83 0.46
C TYR A 17 -2.34 48.77 0.67
N TRP A 18 -3.49 49.11 1.26
CA TRP A 18 -4.63 48.21 1.39
C TRP A 18 -5.29 47.90 0.04
N TRP A 19 -5.42 48.88 -0.86
CA TRP A 19 -5.91 48.67 -2.22
C TRP A 19 -4.94 47.82 -3.08
N LEU A 20 -3.62 48.00 -2.93
CA LEU A 20 -2.61 47.16 -3.59
C LEU A 20 -2.63 45.70 -3.09
N LEU A 21 -2.84 45.48 -1.80
CA LEU A 21 -2.99 44.13 -1.22
C LEU A 21 -4.27 43.42 -1.68
N ILE A 22 -5.37 44.16 -1.86
CA ILE A 22 -6.64 43.62 -2.38
C ILE A 22 -6.54 43.31 -3.89
N ILE A 23 -5.83 44.13 -4.67
CA ILE A 23 -5.62 43.88 -6.11
C ILE A 23 -4.71 42.66 -6.36
N ILE A 24 -3.71 42.43 -5.50
CA ILE A 24 -2.84 41.23 -5.59
C ILE A 24 -3.60 39.94 -5.22
N SER A 25 -4.62 40.03 -4.36
CA SER A 25 -5.46 38.87 -3.97
C SER A 25 -6.61 38.57 -4.94
N ILE A 26 -6.84 39.42 -5.96
CA ILE A 26 -7.81 39.19 -7.04
C ILE A 26 -7.09 38.81 -8.36
N LEU A 27 -5.80 38.49 -8.32
CA LEU A 27 -5.20 37.75 -9.43
C LEU A 27 -5.95 36.42 -9.53
N PRO A 28 -6.69 36.14 -10.62
CA PRO A 28 -7.23 34.81 -10.82
C PRO A 28 -6.02 33.89 -10.78
N GLY A 29 -5.97 33.01 -9.78
CA GLY A 29 -4.99 31.95 -9.75
C GLY A 29 -5.02 31.33 -11.13
N ARG A 30 -3.91 31.44 -11.86
CA ARG A 30 -3.79 30.76 -13.14
C ARG A 30 -4.02 29.31 -12.80
N ALA A 31 -5.22 28.81 -13.10
CA ALA A 31 -5.49 27.41 -13.13
C ALA A 31 -4.47 26.88 -14.13
N MET A 32 -3.40 26.29 -13.61
CA MET A 32 -2.46 25.53 -14.43
C MET A 32 -3.24 24.29 -14.84
N PHE A 33 -4.10 24.46 -15.85
CA PHE A 33 -4.59 23.32 -16.61
C PHE A 33 -3.35 22.78 -17.31
N SER A 34 -2.87 21.62 -16.84
CA SER A 34 -1.93 20.84 -17.62
C SER A 34 -2.54 20.68 -19.01
N GLN A 35 -1.83 21.10 -20.04
CA GLN A 35 -2.32 20.92 -21.40
C GLN A 35 -2.27 19.43 -21.69
N GLN A 36 -3.43 18.83 -21.97
CA GLN A 36 -3.50 17.43 -22.37
C GLN A 36 -2.62 17.25 -23.61
N ILE A 37 -1.51 16.53 -23.45
CA ILE A 37 -0.64 16.17 -24.55
C ILE A 37 -1.23 14.95 -25.25
N ASN A 38 -1.19 14.97 -26.57
CA ASN A 38 -1.53 13.80 -27.35
C ASN A 38 -0.42 12.76 -27.17
N VAL A 39 -0.78 11.55 -26.74
CA VAL A 39 0.13 10.42 -26.69
C VAL A 39 -0.31 9.47 -27.79
N ASN A 40 0.41 9.46 -28.91
CA ASN A 40 0.04 8.71 -30.12
C ASN A 40 -0.39 7.27 -29.85
N ARG A 41 0.17 6.60 -28.83
CA ARG A 41 -0.20 5.23 -28.45
C ARG A 41 -1.57 5.12 -27.76
N ILE A 42 -1.94 6.11 -26.97
CA ILE A 42 -3.23 6.20 -26.29
C ILE A 42 -4.34 6.53 -27.28
N GLU A 43 -4.08 7.38 -28.28
CA GLU A 43 -5.06 7.71 -29.33
C GLU A 43 -5.44 6.51 -30.22
N LEU A 44 -4.62 5.45 -30.22
CA LEU A 44 -4.97 4.20 -30.89
C LEU A 44 -5.96 3.35 -30.08
N MET A 45 -6.15 3.66 -28.79
CA MET A 45 -7.14 3.00 -27.96
C MET A 45 -8.49 3.69 -28.16
N PRO A 46 -9.56 2.95 -28.47
CA PRO A 46 -10.89 3.54 -28.54
C PRO A 46 -11.28 4.07 -27.16
N ASP A 47 -11.91 5.25 -27.11
CA ASP A 47 -12.37 5.88 -25.86
C ASP A 47 -13.25 4.94 -25.02
N ILE A 48 -14.03 4.10 -25.70
CA ILE A 48 -14.86 3.04 -25.12
C ILE A 48 -14.76 1.81 -26.03
N PRO A 49 -14.50 0.61 -25.49
CA PRO A 49 -14.50 -0.61 -26.30
C PRO A 49 -15.90 -0.88 -26.87
N ALA A 50 -15.97 -1.29 -28.15
CA ALA A 50 -17.21 -1.61 -28.85
C ALA A 50 -17.14 -3.05 -29.41
N PRO A 51 -18.05 -3.96 -29.00
CA PRO A 51 -19.10 -3.76 -27.99
C PRO A 51 -18.51 -3.59 -26.58
N TYR A 52 -19.23 -2.85 -25.72
CA TYR A 52 -18.87 -2.71 -24.32
C TYR A 52 -19.40 -3.91 -23.53
N GLU A 53 -18.50 -4.78 -23.09
CA GLU A 53 -18.82 -5.95 -22.27
C GLU A 53 -18.12 -5.83 -20.91
N MET A 54 -18.84 -5.37 -19.88
CA MET A 54 -18.29 -5.33 -18.53
C MET A 54 -18.34 -6.73 -17.92
N ARG A 55 -17.16 -7.34 -17.76
CA ARG A 55 -17.02 -8.60 -17.02
C ARG A 55 -17.59 -8.45 -15.61
N ASN A 56 -18.39 -9.41 -15.16
CA ASN A 56 -18.86 -9.45 -13.78
C ASN A 56 -17.71 -9.81 -12.84
N TRP A 57 -16.94 -8.80 -12.42
CA TRP A 57 -15.76 -8.95 -11.57
C TRP A 57 -16.07 -9.56 -10.20
N LYS A 58 -17.27 -9.31 -9.66
CA LYS A 58 -17.72 -9.98 -8.42
C LYS A 58 -17.82 -11.48 -8.63
N GLN A 59 -18.46 -11.93 -9.71
CA GLN A 59 -18.56 -13.36 -10.02
C GLN A 59 -17.20 -14.00 -10.27
N VAL A 60 -16.27 -13.27 -10.91
CA VAL A 60 -14.89 -13.74 -11.11
C VAL A 60 -14.18 -13.93 -9.77
N ALA A 61 -14.30 -12.97 -8.85
CA ALA A 61 -13.70 -13.06 -7.51
C ALA A 61 -14.27 -14.23 -6.70
N LEU A 62 -15.59 -14.41 -6.72
CA LEU A 62 -16.25 -15.56 -6.07
C LEU A 62 -15.78 -16.90 -6.67
N GLY A 63 -15.65 -16.97 -8.01
CA GLY A 63 -15.15 -18.15 -8.70
C GLY A 63 -13.69 -18.46 -8.36
N TYR A 64 -12.84 -17.43 -8.34
CA TYR A 64 -11.44 -17.56 -7.92
C TYR A 64 -11.34 -18.07 -6.48
N ASP A 65 -12.05 -17.45 -5.52
CA ASP A 65 -12.06 -17.89 -4.13
C ASP A 65 -12.49 -19.36 -3.98
N SER A 66 -13.57 -19.76 -4.66
CA SER A 66 -14.07 -21.14 -4.62
C SER A 66 -13.08 -22.18 -5.14
N LEU A 67 -12.18 -21.79 -6.05
CA LEU A 67 -11.13 -22.65 -6.59
C LEU A 67 -9.92 -22.68 -5.65
N VAL A 68 -9.39 -21.50 -5.29
CA VAL A 68 -8.10 -21.42 -4.62
C VAL A 68 -8.17 -21.78 -3.14
N PHE A 69 -9.31 -21.58 -2.48
CA PHE A 69 -9.50 -21.98 -1.07
C PHE A 69 -10.12 -23.38 -0.91
N ASN A 70 -10.20 -24.17 -1.99
CA ASN A 70 -10.68 -25.55 -1.93
C ASN A 70 -9.53 -26.51 -1.62
N LEU A 71 -9.39 -26.85 -0.34
CA LEU A 71 -8.42 -27.84 0.16
C LEU A 71 -8.62 -29.25 -0.41
N ASN A 72 -9.82 -29.56 -0.91
CA ASN A 72 -10.17 -30.88 -1.45
C ASN A 72 -10.23 -30.89 -2.98
N ALA A 73 -9.73 -29.83 -3.64
CA ALA A 73 -9.70 -29.77 -5.09
C ALA A 73 -8.82 -30.89 -5.65
N GLN A 74 -9.31 -31.57 -6.70
CA GLN A 74 -8.64 -32.69 -7.34
C GLN A 74 -8.36 -32.37 -8.80
N GLY A 75 -7.24 -32.88 -9.32
CA GLY A 75 -6.78 -32.69 -10.69
C GLY A 75 -5.29 -32.36 -10.72
N ASP A 76 -4.76 -32.20 -11.92
CA ASP A 76 -3.35 -31.87 -12.09
C ASP A 76 -3.03 -30.54 -11.41
N TYR A 77 -2.00 -30.56 -10.55
CA TYR A 77 -1.50 -29.43 -9.76
C TYR A 77 -2.46 -28.86 -8.69
N LEU A 78 -3.54 -29.58 -8.36
CA LEU A 78 -4.48 -29.20 -7.29
C LEU A 78 -4.24 -30.01 -6.00
N PRO A 79 -4.54 -29.45 -4.81
CA PRO A 79 -5.09 -28.10 -4.57
C PRO A 79 -4.06 -26.97 -4.74
N LEU A 80 -4.53 -25.72 -4.87
CA LEU A 80 -3.67 -24.51 -4.96
C LEU A 80 -3.37 -23.87 -3.61
N ILE A 81 -3.84 -24.49 -2.52
CA ILE A 81 -3.72 -24.03 -1.14
C ILE A 81 -3.13 -25.14 -0.31
N PHE A 82 -2.34 -24.76 0.69
CA PHE A 82 -1.83 -25.68 1.71
C PHE A 82 -1.95 -25.04 3.10
N ILE A 83 -2.10 -25.89 4.11
CA ILE A 83 -2.07 -25.48 5.52
C ILE A 83 -0.66 -25.69 6.06
N ASN A 84 -0.14 -24.69 6.76
CA ASN A 84 1.11 -24.79 7.51
C ASN A 84 0.83 -24.79 9.01
N ASN A 85 1.07 -25.92 9.66
CA ASN A 85 0.91 -26.08 11.12
C ASN A 85 2.18 -25.72 11.91
N ASN A 86 3.30 -25.44 11.23
CA ASN A 86 4.57 -25.10 11.83
C ASN A 86 4.89 -23.62 11.54
N THR A 87 4.09 -22.73 12.13
CA THR A 87 4.23 -21.29 11.99
C THR A 87 5.43 -20.76 12.78
N VAL A 88 6.10 -19.74 12.22
CA VAL A 88 7.30 -19.12 12.78
C VAL A 88 6.92 -17.90 13.63
N ASN A 89 6.04 -17.04 13.13
CA ASN A 89 5.71 -15.78 13.80
C ASN A 89 4.60 -15.96 14.85
N TYR A 90 3.67 -16.90 14.59
CA TYR A 90 2.49 -17.15 15.44
C TYR A 90 2.29 -18.66 15.72
N PRO A 91 3.13 -19.30 16.56
CA PRO A 91 3.07 -20.74 16.84
C PRO A 91 1.78 -21.20 17.55
N GLY A 92 0.91 -20.27 17.97
CA GLY A 92 -0.36 -20.58 18.65
C GLY A 92 -1.50 -21.02 17.74
N HIS A 93 -1.36 -20.88 16.42
CA HIS A 93 -2.36 -21.31 15.43
C HIS A 93 -1.69 -21.64 14.08
N PRO A 94 -2.34 -22.43 13.22
CA PRO A 94 -1.83 -22.68 11.88
C PRO A 94 -1.88 -21.42 11.01
N SER A 95 -1.23 -21.51 9.85
CA SER A 95 -1.31 -20.56 8.75
C SER A 95 -1.65 -21.29 7.44
N PHE A 96 -1.67 -20.55 6.34
CA PHE A 96 -1.83 -21.12 5.01
C PHE A 96 -0.96 -20.39 3.99
N GLY A 97 -0.76 -21.03 2.85
CA GLY A 97 -0.20 -20.41 1.67
C GLY A 97 -1.01 -20.78 0.43
N LEU A 98 -0.91 -19.93 -0.58
CA LEU A 98 -1.38 -20.20 -1.93
C LEU A 98 -0.16 -20.44 -2.82
N HIS A 99 -0.24 -21.41 -3.72
CA HIS A 99 0.83 -21.65 -4.69
C HIS A 99 1.02 -20.39 -5.55
N THR A 100 2.23 -19.83 -5.56
CA THR A 100 2.59 -18.69 -6.43
C THR A 100 2.46 -19.04 -7.91
N VAL A 101 2.86 -20.25 -8.27
CA VAL A 101 2.83 -20.76 -9.64
C VAL A 101 2.15 -22.12 -9.65
N VAL A 102 1.18 -22.31 -10.54
CA VAL A 102 0.54 -23.62 -10.74
C VAL A 102 1.58 -24.61 -11.24
N GLY A 103 1.70 -25.75 -10.55
CA GLY A 103 2.71 -26.77 -10.84
C GLY A 103 4.11 -26.45 -10.31
N THR A 104 4.24 -25.52 -9.36
CA THR A 104 5.50 -25.25 -8.67
C THR A 104 6.13 -26.52 -8.08
N PRO A 105 7.46 -26.70 -8.17
CA PRO A 105 8.17 -27.77 -7.44
C PRO A 105 8.26 -27.49 -5.93
N TYR A 106 7.86 -26.30 -5.47
CA TYR A 106 7.87 -25.87 -4.07
C TYR A 106 6.44 -25.57 -3.58
N PRO A 107 5.57 -26.58 -3.46
CA PRO A 107 4.14 -26.37 -3.15
C PRO A 107 3.90 -25.82 -1.74
N ASN A 108 4.87 -25.89 -0.83
CA ASN A 108 4.75 -25.36 0.52
C ASN A 108 5.36 -23.95 0.67
N ASN A 109 5.56 -23.23 -0.44
CA ASN A 109 6.07 -21.85 -0.43
C ASN A 109 4.97 -20.89 -0.89
N GLY A 110 4.38 -20.17 0.07
CA GLY A 110 3.34 -19.18 -0.16
C GLY A 110 3.88 -17.76 0.01
N GLU A 111 3.37 -16.85 -0.80
CA GLU A 111 3.81 -15.45 -0.81
C GLU A 111 2.69 -14.52 -0.34
N ALA A 112 3.02 -13.58 0.54
CA ALA A 112 2.08 -12.63 1.12
C ALA A 112 1.37 -11.81 0.04
N ILE A 113 2.08 -11.45 -1.02
CA ILE A 113 1.54 -10.67 -2.15
C ILE A 113 0.45 -11.41 -2.93
N ASN A 114 0.37 -12.74 -2.78
CA ASN A 114 -0.70 -13.57 -3.33
C ASN A 114 -1.79 -13.82 -2.26
N VAL A 115 -1.35 -14.17 -1.05
CA VAL A 115 -2.23 -14.63 0.04
C VAL A 115 -3.13 -13.54 0.59
N LEU A 116 -2.57 -12.40 1.01
CA LEU A 116 -3.34 -11.32 1.64
C LEU A 116 -4.39 -10.74 0.68
N PRO A 117 -4.07 -10.36 -0.58
CA PRO A 117 -5.07 -9.80 -1.47
C PRO A 117 -6.13 -10.82 -1.90
N ALA A 118 -5.82 -12.12 -1.92
CA ALA A 118 -6.85 -13.16 -2.15
C ALA A 118 -7.91 -13.14 -1.04
N VAL A 119 -7.50 -12.99 0.22
CA VAL A 119 -8.42 -12.82 1.35
C VAL A 119 -9.16 -11.49 1.22
N VAL A 120 -8.47 -10.39 0.92
CA VAL A 120 -9.11 -9.07 0.76
C VAL A 120 -10.17 -9.08 -0.34
N GLY A 121 -9.84 -9.59 -1.52
CA GLY A 121 -10.74 -9.63 -2.68
C GLY A 121 -11.99 -10.46 -2.40
N ALA A 122 -11.85 -11.61 -1.74
CA ALA A 122 -12.98 -12.44 -1.34
C ALA A 122 -13.89 -11.72 -0.32
N SER A 123 -13.30 -11.05 0.67
CA SER A 123 -14.04 -10.24 1.65
C SER A 123 -14.82 -9.10 0.99
N LEU A 124 -14.19 -8.38 0.06
CA LEU A 124 -14.87 -7.33 -0.73
C LEU A 124 -15.99 -7.89 -1.61
N ALA A 125 -15.88 -9.14 -2.07
CA ALA A 125 -16.93 -9.84 -2.80
C ALA A 125 -18.07 -10.36 -1.90
N GLY A 126 -17.95 -10.22 -0.58
CA GLY A 126 -18.97 -10.58 0.41
C GLY A 126 -18.77 -11.95 1.07
N ILE A 127 -17.59 -12.56 0.95
CA ILE A 127 -17.26 -13.81 1.65
C ILE A 127 -16.66 -13.47 3.02
N ASP A 128 -17.25 -13.97 4.10
CA ASP A 128 -16.62 -13.84 5.42
C ASP A 128 -15.43 -14.80 5.57
N LYS A 129 -14.23 -14.28 5.30
CA LYS A 129 -12.98 -15.05 5.40
C LYS A 129 -12.55 -15.33 6.84
N SER A 130 -13.20 -14.75 7.84
CA SER A 130 -12.93 -15.08 9.24
C SER A 130 -13.61 -16.38 9.68
N SER A 131 -14.55 -16.90 8.88
CA SER A 131 -15.32 -18.11 9.21
C SER A 131 -15.63 -19.03 8.02
N GLN A 132 -14.88 -18.92 6.93
CA GLN A 132 -15.15 -19.71 5.72
C GLN A 132 -14.65 -21.15 5.85
N ASN A 133 -15.56 -22.12 5.68
CA ASN A 133 -15.28 -23.56 5.66
C ASN A 133 -14.56 -24.08 6.92
N GLY A 134 -14.83 -23.48 8.08
CA GLY A 134 -14.23 -23.87 9.36
C GLY A 134 -12.85 -23.27 9.62
N TYR A 135 -12.37 -22.38 8.76
CA TYR A 135 -11.08 -21.70 8.90
C TYR A 135 -11.26 -20.20 9.08
N ASN A 136 -10.40 -19.61 9.91
CA ASN A 136 -10.21 -18.17 9.99
C ASN A 136 -9.00 -17.76 9.14
N TRP A 137 -9.21 -17.61 7.83
CA TRP A 137 -8.16 -17.25 6.88
C TRP A 137 -7.56 -15.87 7.18
N VAL A 138 -8.36 -14.97 7.76
CA VAL A 138 -7.90 -13.64 8.17
C VAL A 138 -6.86 -13.75 9.28
N LEU A 139 -7.14 -14.53 10.34
CA LEU A 139 -6.19 -14.77 11.44
C LEU A 139 -4.91 -15.42 10.94
N MET A 140 -5.03 -16.38 10.03
CA MET A 140 -3.86 -17.06 9.48
C MET A 140 -2.90 -16.13 8.69
N CYS A 141 -3.36 -14.97 8.24
CA CYS A 141 -2.50 -13.98 7.58
C CYS A 141 -1.46 -13.36 8.53
N GLU A 142 -1.64 -13.46 9.85
CA GLU A 142 -0.64 -12.99 10.83
C GLU A 142 0.74 -13.60 10.63
N GLU A 143 0.81 -14.81 10.05
CA GLU A 143 2.09 -15.48 9.81
C GLU A 143 3.04 -14.69 8.89
N TYR A 144 2.53 -13.79 8.04
CA TYR A 144 3.35 -12.94 7.17
C TYR A 144 3.86 -11.68 7.87
N PHE A 145 3.35 -11.35 9.06
CA PHE A 145 3.93 -10.31 9.92
C PHE A 145 5.23 -10.85 10.53
N ASN A 146 6.37 -10.39 10.01
CA ASN A 146 7.68 -10.85 10.45
C ASN A 146 7.99 -10.28 11.84
N ARG A 147 7.73 -11.09 12.88
CA ARG A 147 7.77 -10.71 14.30
C ARG A 147 9.19 -10.71 14.86
N ARG A 148 10.12 -10.18 14.09
CA ARG A 148 11.51 -9.92 14.50
C ARG A 148 11.65 -8.42 14.73
N PRO A 149 12.22 -7.95 15.86
CA PRO A 149 12.28 -6.52 16.18
C PRO A 149 12.89 -5.63 15.10
N GLN A 150 13.82 -6.18 14.31
CA GLN A 150 14.47 -5.50 13.20
C GLN A 150 13.69 -5.56 11.87
N GLU A 151 12.57 -6.26 11.79
CA GLU A 151 11.68 -6.22 10.63
C GLU A 151 10.36 -5.60 11.05
N ASN A 152 9.54 -6.30 11.84
CA ASN A 152 8.29 -5.80 12.42
C ASN A 152 7.32 -5.21 11.38
N VAL A 153 7.28 -5.83 10.19
CA VAL A 153 6.38 -5.51 9.09
C VAL A 153 5.89 -6.78 8.42
N TYR A 154 4.86 -6.67 7.59
CA TYR A 154 4.50 -7.74 6.66
C TYR A 154 5.54 -7.82 5.55
N LEU A 155 6.11 -9.00 5.34
CA LEU A 155 7.02 -9.28 4.22
C LEU A 155 6.48 -10.44 3.40
N ASN A 156 7.05 -10.62 2.22
CA ASN A 156 6.54 -11.58 1.25
C ASN A 156 6.61 -13.05 1.72
N SER A 157 7.50 -13.39 2.64
CA SER A 157 7.53 -14.72 3.27
C SER A 157 7.66 -14.62 4.81
N PRO A 158 7.17 -15.62 5.58
CA PRO A 158 7.17 -15.58 7.04
C PRO A 158 8.55 -15.43 7.72
N ASN A 159 9.63 -15.77 7.01
CA ASN A 159 11.01 -15.70 7.50
C ASN A 159 11.96 -14.89 6.60
N SER A 160 11.41 -14.08 5.68
CA SER A 160 12.18 -13.22 4.76
C SER A 160 12.66 -11.93 5.44
N SER A 161 13.67 -11.25 4.89
CA SER A 161 14.15 -9.95 5.40
C SER A 161 13.90 -8.85 4.37
N SER A 162 13.83 -7.60 4.81
CA SER A 162 13.74 -6.43 3.92
C SER A 162 15.13 -6.02 3.39
N GLY A 163 15.14 -5.28 2.28
CA GLY A 163 16.31 -4.75 1.59
C GLY A 163 16.51 -5.24 0.15
N ASP A 164 15.56 -5.98 -0.42
CA ASP A 164 15.71 -6.63 -1.73
C ASP A 164 14.85 -5.98 -2.83
N ASP A 165 13.61 -5.63 -2.54
CA ASP A 165 12.65 -5.06 -3.51
C ASP A 165 11.54 -4.29 -2.78
N TRP A 166 11.34 -3.03 -3.19
CA TRP A 166 10.31 -2.17 -2.60
C TRP A 166 8.90 -2.74 -2.68
N TRP A 167 8.48 -3.30 -3.82
CA TRP A 167 7.13 -3.81 -4.01
C TRP A 167 6.82 -4.94 -3.04
N TYR A 168 7.76 -5.86 -2.85
CA TYR A 168 7.60 -6.99 -1.94
C TYR A 168 7.68 -6.59 -0.45
N GLU A 169 8.23 -5.41 -0.16
CA GLU A 169 8.32 -4.85 1.19
C GLU A 169 7.13 -3.95 1.52
N THR A 170 6.54 -3.24 0.55
CA THR A 170 5.42 -2.30 0.80
C THR A 170 4.06 -2.94 0.56
N MET A 171 3.87 -3.72 -0.51
CA MET A 171 2.55 -4.23 -0.89
C MET A 171 1.90 -5.12 0.19
N PRO A 172 2.61 -6.08 0.83
CA PRO A 172 2.00 -6.88 1.90
C PRO A 172 1.45 -6.02 3.06
N ASN A 173 2.10 -4.90 3.39
CA ASN A 173 1.64 -3.99 4.44
C ASN A 173 0.37 -3.23 4.04
N ILE A 174 0.27 -2.82 2.76
CA ILE A 174 -0.95 -2.20 2.23
C ILE A 174 -2.12 -3.18 2.29
N PHE A 175 -1.93 -4.43 1.86
CA PHE A 175 -2.98 -5.45 1.94
C PHE A 175 -3.35 -5.77 3.38
N PHE A 176 -2.38 -5.78 4.30
CA PHE A 176 -2.66 -5.92 5.72
C PHE A 176 -3.53 -4.76 6.24
N TYR A 177 -3.27 -3.52 5.88
CA TYR A 177 -4.12 -2.39 6.29
C TYR A 177 -5.55 -2.51 5.76
N GLN A 178 -5.73 -3.07 4.56
CA GLN A 178 -7.06 -3.41 4.04
C GLN A 178 -7.73 -4.51 4.88
N LEU A 179 -6.99 -5.57 5.24
CA LEU A 179 -7.50 -6.63 6.12
C LEU A 179 -7.90 -6.08 7.50
N TYR A 180 -7.06 -5.26 8.12
CA TYR A 180 -7.34 -4.66 9.41
C TYR A 180 -8.58 -3.76 9.38
N SER A 181 -8.76 -2.98 8.31
CA SER A 181 -9.96 -2.16 8.10
C SER A 181 -11.26 -2.98 8.11
N MET A 182 -11.23 -4.17 7.49
CA MET A 182 -12.41 -5.06 7.43
C MET A 182 -12.57 -5.94 8.68
N TYR A 183 -11.46 -6.29 9.35
CA TYR A 183 -11.43 -7.25 10.45
C TYR A 183 -10.59 -6.73 11.64
N PRO A 184 -10.99 -5.61 12.28
CA PRO A 184 -10.16 -4.93 13.28
C PRO A 184 -9.95 -5.70 14.59
N ASN A 185 -10.77 -6.72 14.85
CA ASN A 185 -10.74 -7.52 16.09
C ASN A 185 -10.06 -8.89 15.89
N THR A 186 -9.36 -9.10 14.78
CA THR A 186 -8.67 -10.37 14.50
C THR A 186 -7.28 -10.38 15.12
N GLY A 187 -6.98 -11.42 15.92
CA GLY A 187 -5.64 -11.69 16.42
C GLY A 187 -4.98 -10.49 17.09
N ASP A 188 -3.73 -10.25 16.72
CA ASP A 188 -2.87 -9.14 17.14
C ASP A 188 -2.88 -7.96 16.13
N PHE A 189 -3.85 -7.91 15.20
CA PHE A 189 -3.88 -6.91 14.12
C PHE A 189 -3.76 -5.47 14.63
N LYS A 190 -4.39 -5.14 15.76
CA LYS A 190 -4.32 -3.79 16.33
C LYS A 190 -2.89 -3.38 16.68
N ASN A 191 -2.12 -4.29 17.26
CA ASN A 191 -0.71 -4.05 17.61
C ASN A 191 0.18 -4.05 16.38
N GLN A 192 -0.05 -4.97 15.43
CA GLN A 192 0.66 -5.00 14.16
C GLN A 192 0.45 -3.70 13.37
N PHE A 193 -0.76 -3.15 13.35
CA PHE A 193 -1.08 -1.89 12.68
C PHE A 193 -0.19 -0.74 13.14
N THR A 194 -0.10 -0.53 14.47
CA THR A 194 0.77 0.50 15.03
C THR A 194 2.24 0.17 14.84
N THR A 195 2.64 -1.10 14.99
CA THR A 195 4.04 -1.54 14.85
C THR A 195 4.57 -1.32 13.44
N VAL A 196 3.79 -1.65 12.41
CA VAL A 196 4.12 -1.40 11.00
C VAL A 196 4.31 0.11 10.77
N ALA A 197 3.39 0.94 11.28
CA ALA A 197 3.45 2.38 11.11
C ALA A 197 4.70 2.98 11.77
N ASP A 198 5.01 2.57 13.00
CA ASP A 198 6.20 3.01 13.72
C ASP A 198 7.49 2.58 13.01
N ARG A 199 7.50 1.38 12.43
CA ARG A 199 8.67 0.88 11.72
C ARG A 199 8.93 1.66 10.43
N TRP A 200 7.90 1.89 9.63
CA TRP A 200 8.03 2.69 8.41
C TRP A 200 8.36 4.16 8.71
N LEU A 201 7.87 4.71 9.82
CA LEU A 201 8.29 6.04 10.29
C LEU A 201 9.79 6.09 10.59
N GLN A 202 10.36 5.08 11.25
CA GLN A 202 11.80 4.99 11.48
C GLN A 202 12.58 4.92 10.15
N ALA A 203 12.08 4.15 9.17
CA ALA A 203 12.70 4.07 7.86
C ALA A 203 12.67 5.42 7.13
N VAL A 204 11.54 6.12 7.13
CA VAL A 204 11.41 7.47 6.56
C VAL A 204 12.40 8.44 7.20
N GLN A 205 12.55 8.41 8.53
CA GLN A 205 13.53 9.24 9.24
C GLN A 205 14.97 8.88 8.87
N ALA A 206 15.30 7.58 8.77
CA ALA A 206 16.62 7.11 8.36
C ALA A 206 16.96 7.49 6.91
N MET A 207 15.96 7.56 6.03
CA MET A 207 16.08 8.08 4.66
C MET A 207 16.21 9.61 4.60
N GLY A 208 16.25 10.30 5.76
CA GLY A 208 16.39 11.74 5.87
C GLY A 208 15.07 12.50 5.89
N GLY A 209 13.92 11.82 5.96
CA GLY A 209 12.62 12.47 6.06
C GLY A 209 12.45 13.22 7.38
N SER A 210 11.91 14.44 7.33
CA SER A 210 11.62 15.25 8.52
C SER A 210 10.38 16.11 8.30
N GLN A 211 9.62 16.35 9.36
CA GLN A 211 8.50 17.31 9.35
C GLN A 211 8.96 18.75 9.64
N THR A 212 10.09 18.95 10.33
CA THR A 212 10.55 20.29 10.75
C THR A 212 12.09 20.35 10.87
N PRO A 213 12.80 21.07 9.97
CA PRO A 213 12.28 21.58 8.70
C PRO A 213 11.77 20.43 7.82
N TRP A 214 10.77 20.70 6.98
CA TRP A 214 10.26 19.69 6.05
C TRP A 214 11.38 19.20 5.13
N HIS A 215 11.62 17.89 5.12
CA HIS A 215 12.58 17.24 4.25
C HIS A 215 11.98 15.93 3.73
N ILE A 216 12.09 15.70 2.42
CA ILE A 216 11.57 14.51 1.77
C ILE A 216 12.59 13.38 1.95
N PRO A 217 12.18 12.17 2.36
CA PRO A 217 13.09 11.02 2.43
C PRO A 217 13.65 10.70 1.04
N ASN A 218 14.92 10.31 0.97
CA ASN A 218 15.49 9.79 -0.27
C ASN A 218 15.04 8.34 -0.45
N MET A 219 14.16 8.08 -1.42
CA MET A 219 13.65 6.74 -1.76
C MET A 219 14.23 6.19 -3.06
N ASN A 220 15.18 6.89 -3.69
CA ASN A 220 15.70 6.57 -5.02
C ASN A 220 16.70 5.40 -5.00
N TYR A 221 16.18 4.23 -4.65
CA TYR A 221 16.90 2.98 -4.43
C TYR A 221 16.11 1.80 -4.98
N ARG A 222 16.75 0.63 -5.08
CA ARG A 222 16.07 -0.64 -5.37
C ARG A 222 15.13 -1.05 -4.23
N ALA A 223 15.59 -0.87 -3.00
CA ALA A 223 14.89 -1.26 -1.78
C ALA A 223 15.52 -0.59 -0.57
N PHE A 224 14.93 -0.78 0.62
CA PHE A 224 15.47 -0.28 1.87
C PHE A 224 15.41 -1.34 2.97
N SER A 225 16.59 -1.74 3.46
CA SER A 225 16.70 -2.72 4.53
C SER A 225 16.24 -2.09 5.84
N LEU A 226 15.08 -2.49 6.35
CA LEU A 226 14.58 -2.06 7.65
C LEU A 226 15.52 -2.55 8.75
N SER A 227 16.03 -3.78 8.66
CA SER A 227 16.91 -4.35 9.68
C SER A 227 18.19 -3.57 9.90
N THR A 228 18.75 -2.99 8.84
CA THR A 228 19.99 -2.19 8.91
C THR A 228 19.77 -0.69 8.80
N MET A 229 18.55 -0.25 8.46
CA MET A 229 18.20 1.13 8.11
C MET A 229 19.09 1.71 7.02
N LYS A 230 19.36 0.91 5.98
CA LYS A 230 20.22 1.29 4.85
C LYS A 230 19.57 1.02 3.51
N PRO A 231 19.84 1.87 2.51
CA PRO A 231 19.36 1.66 1.16
C PRO A 231 20.11 0.51 0.47
N ASN A 232 19.41 -0.17 -0.43
CA ASN A 232 20.01 -1.02 -1.44
C ASN A 232 20.06 -0.25 -2.78
N PRO A 233 21.24 0.22 -3.23
CA PRO A 233 21.36 0.95 -4.49
C PRO A 233 21.58 0.03 -5.70
N GLN A 234 21.63 -1.30 -5.51
CA GLN A 234 22.00 -2.23 -6.58
C GLN A 234 20.78 -2.76 -7.31
N GLY A 235 20.86 -2.85 -8.64
CA GLY A 235 19.78 -3.35 -9.49
C GLY A 235 18.90 -2.24 -10.06
N VAL A 236 17.64 -2.57 -10.36
CA VAL A 236 16.66 -1.61 -10.91
C VAL A 236 16.14 -0.74 -9.77
N ILE A 237 16.31 0.58 -9.89
CA ILE A 237 15.80 1.54 -8.91
C ILE A 237 14.28 1.69 -9.14
N GLU A 238 13.49 1.55 -8.08
CA GLU A 238 12.02 1.47 -8.12
C GLU A 238 11.35 2.42 -7.10
N PRO A 239 11.60 3.74 -7.17
CA PRO A 239 11.09 4.71 -6.19
C PRO A 239 9.56 4.84 -6.23
N GLU A 240 8.90 4.40 -7.30
CA GLU A 240 7.45 4.37 -7.43
C GLU A 240 6.77 3.37 -6.49
N ALA A 241 7.53 2.42 -5.94
CA ALA A 241 7.06 1.36 -5.06
C ALA A 241 7.27 1.67 -3.57
N ALA A 242 7.98 2.76 -3.27
CA ALA A 242 8.38 3.21 -1.93
C ALA A 242 7.34 4.10 -1.23
#